data_AF-A0A938MTF7-F1
#
_entry.id   AF-A0A938MTF7-F1
#
_cell.length_a   1.000
_cell.length_b   1.000
_cell.length_c   1.000
_cell.angle_alpha   90.00
_cell.angle_beta   90.00
_cell.angle_gamma   90.00
#
_symmetry.space_group_name_H-M   'P 1'
#
loop_
_entity.id
_entity.type
_entity.pdbx_description
1 polymer ?
#
loop_
_entity_poly.entity_id
_entity_poly.type
_entity_poly.pdbx_seq_one_letter_code
_entity_poly.pdbx_strand_id
1 'polypeptide(L)'
;MPIHCPQIRDLTQPEFDAVDKVVMRHAYACQNALGRLCNEGVYEHDLALRLCEEGHDVHTQVPITVSHRSFEKMYRLDLVCDHAVYDAKTVQAFVGEHDAQVLHYAMLLDIRHVKLLNFRTDRVQGRLRFNALTTDKRHRFRVDTREWRPLSDQCEPLRQYMENLLTDWGVFLDSRLYEDALVHSCGGEAQCVRRIDLARSGNLIGTHRVQQHSGGLFFTVSSVTSGVAAYQSHLQRLLQLTGLRGLQWINLCHHDIQFVTLT
;
A
#
# COMPACT_ATOMS: atom_id res chain seq x y z
N MET A 1 -7.59 9.61 16.17
CA MET A 1 -6.82 9.58 14.91
C MET A 1 -6.97 8.20 14.33
N PRO A 2 -7.38 8.05 13.07
CA PRO A 2 -7.59 6.75 12.41
C PRO A 2 -6.28 6.01 12.09
N ILE A 3 -5.12 6.63 12.35
CA ILE A 3 -3.81 6.00 12.17
C ILE A 3 -3.08 6.08 13.53
N HIS A 4 -2.74 4.92 14.08
CA HIS A 4 -1.98 4.78 15.31
C HIS A 4 -0.56 4.35 14.97
N CYS A 5 0.38 5.26 15.21
CA CYS A 5 1.79 5.08 14.92
C CYS A 5 2.64 5.09 16.21
N PRO A 6 3.80 4.44 16.21
CA PRO A 6 4.86 4.72 17.19
C PRO A 6 5.29 6.19 17.11
N GLN A 7 5.87 6.71 18.20
CA GLN A 7 6.45 8.04 18.20
C GLN A 7 7.78 8.06 17.44
N ILE A 8 7.72 8.30 16.13
CA ILE A 8 8.89 8.43 15.25
C ILE A 8 9.00 9.90 14.84
N ARG A 9 10.15 10.51 15.11
CA ARG A 9 10.43 11.89 14.74
C ARG A 9 10.81 11.99 13.26
N ASP A 10 10.28 12.99 12.56
CA ASP A 10 10.73 13.32 11.21
C ASP A 10 12.14 13.94 11.24
N LEU A 11 13.14 13.12 10.89
CA LEU A 11 14.54 13.54 10.83
C LEU A 11 14.79 14.46 9.63
N THR A 12 15.62 15.47 9.83
CA THR A 12 16.24 16.21 8.71
C THR A 12 17.22 15.30 7.95
N GLN A 13 17.57 15.66 6.70
CA GLN A 13 18.52 14.88 5.91
C GLN A 13 19.87 14.67 6.63
N PRO A 14 20.51 15.69 7.24
CA PRO A 14 21.78 15.49 7.94
C PRO A 14 21.66 14.57 9.17
N GLU A 15 20.55 14.64 9.90
CA GLU A 15 20.29 13.74 11.04
C GLU A 15 20.12 12.29 10.56
N PHE A 16 19.35 12.08 9.48
CA PHE A 16 19.18 10.75 8.89
C PHE A 16 20.51 10.20 8.39
N ASP A 17 21.32 11.00 7.70
CA ASP A 17 22.63 10.59 7.16
C ASP A 17 23.61 10.16 8.27
N ALA A 18 23.55 10.82 9.43
CA ALA A 18 24.37 10.47 10.58
C ALA A 18 24.05 9.06 11.12
N VAL A 19 22.76 8.76 11.29
CA VAL A 19 22.29 7.43 11.71
C VAL A 19 22.56 6.39 10.62
N ASP A 20 22.27 6.73 9.36
CA ASP A 20 22.43 5.85 8.21
C ASP A 20 23.88 5.40 8.00
N LYS A 21 24.85 6.26 8.28
CA LYS A 21 26.27 5.88 8.23
C LYS A 21 26.59 4.73 9.19
N VAL A 22 26.00 4.72 10.38
CA VAL A 22 26.18 3.66 11.38
C VAL A 22 25.41 2.40 10.98
N VAL A 23 24.13 2.55 10.60
CA VAL A 23 23.29 1.43 10.15
C VAL A 23 23.90 0.72 8.96
N MET A 24 24.39 1.45 7.95
CA MET A 24 25.03 0.84 6.79
C MET A 24 26.32 0.10 7.14
N ARG A 25 27.13 0.63 8.06
CA ARG A 25 28.35 -0.06 8.53
C ARG A 25 28.00 -1.42 9.12
N HIS A 26 26.98 -1.47 9.97
CA HIS A 26 26.50 -2.73 10.55
C HIS A 26 25.84 -3.63 9.53
N ALA A 27 25.06 -3.10 8.60
CA ALA A 27 24.45 -3.91 7.53
C ALA A 27 25.51 -4.64 6.70
N TYR A 28 26.64 -3.99 6.37
CA TYR A 28 27.78 -4.66 5.74
C TYR A 28 28.40 -5.72 6.64
N ALA A 29 28.55 -5.47 7.95
CA ALA A 29 29.05 -6.46 8.89
C ALA A 29 28.14 -7.68 8.99
N CYS A 30 26.81 -7.49 8.99
CA CYS A 30 25.81 -8.55 8.94
C CYS A 30 26.02 -9.44 7.71
N GLN A 31 26.06 -8.85 6.51
CA GLN A 31 26.23 -9.61 5.27
C GLN A 31 27.57 -10.33 5.21
N ASN A 32 28.65 -9.72 5.72
CA ASN A 32 29.97 -10.34 5.76
C ASN A 32 30.01 -11.56 6.69
N ALA A 33 29.30 -11.50 7.83
CA ALA A 33 29.27 -12.59 8.80
C ALA A 33 28.32 -13.72 8.39
N LEU A 34 27.13 -13.38 7.90
CA LEU A 34 26.05 -14.33 7.60
C LEU A 34 26.04 -14.81 6.14
N GLY A 35 26.83 -14.17 5.28
CA GLY A 35 26.67 -14.28 3.84
C GLY A 35 25.42 -13.55 3.33
N ARG A 36 24.99 -13.85 2.10
CA ARG A 36 23.91 -13.16 1.37
C ARG A 36 22.65 -14.02 1.13
N LEU A 37 22.58 -15.19 1.78
CA LEU A 37 21.58 -16.21 1.45
C LEU A 37 20.44 -16.34 2.46
N CYS A 38 20.53 -15.67 3.60
CA CYS A 38 19.50 -15.68 4.62
C CYS A 38 18.23 -14.93 4.18
N ASN A 39 17.16 -15.09 4.96
CA ASN A 39 15.91 -14.34 4.78
C ASN A 39 15.97 -13.00 5.52
N GLU A 40 15.04 -12.10 5.20
CA GLU A 40 14.97 -10.72 5.71
C GLU A 40 15.04 -10.65 7.24
N GLY A 41 14.22 -11.44 7.93
CA GLY A 41 14.17 -11.44 9.40
C GLY A 41 15.50 -11.83 10.08
N VAL A 42 16.38 -12.58 9.40
CA VAL A 42 17.71 -12.91 9.95
C VAL A 42 18.61 -11.68 9.93
N TYR A 43 18.63 -10.93 8.82
CA TYR A 43 19.41 -9.70 8.71
C TYR A 43 18.86 -8.60 9.60
N GLU A 44 17.53 -8.46 9.68
CA GLU A 44 16.88 -7.54 10.60
C GLU A 44 17.31 -7.79 12.05
N HIS A 45 17.24 -9.05 12.50
CA HIS A 45 17.59 -9.41 13.87
C HIS A 45 19.09 -9.20 14.17
N ASP A 46 19.99 -9.65 13.29
CA ASP A 46 21.44 -9.46 13.47
C ASP A 46 21.84 -7.98 13.42
N LEU A 47 21.23 -7.19 12.53
CA LEU A 47 21.45 -5.75 12.45
C LEU A 47 20.98 -5.05 13.72
N ALA A 48 19.81 -5.42 14.24
CA ALA A 48 19.28 -4.86 15.47
C ALA A 48 20.18 -5.15 16.68
N LEU A 49 20.66 -6.40 16.82
CA LEU A 49 21.58 -6.79 17.89
C LEU A 49 22.86 -5.94 17.88
N ARG A 50 23.49 -5.78 16.71
CA ARG A 50 24.73 -4.99 16.58
C ARG A 50 24.54 -3.51 16.89
N LEU A 51 23.42 -2.93 16.45
CA LEU A 51 23.11 -1.53 16.71
C LEU A 51 22.81 -1.29 18.21
N CYS A 52 22.08 -2.21 18.85
CA CYS A 52 21.86 -2.18 20.30
C CYS A 52 23.17 -2.29 21.09
N GLU A 53 24.10 -3.16 20.68
CA GLU A 53 25.41 -3.31 21.33
C GLU A 53 26.27 -2.02 21.23
N GLU A 54 26.09 -1.22 20.19
CA GLU A 54 26.73 0.10 20.05
C GLU A 54 25.95 1.23 20.77
N GLY A 55 24.82 0.91 21.41
CA GLY A 55 24.07 1.82 22.27
C GLY A 55 23.00 2.66 21.56
N HIS A 56 22.57 2.28 20.34
CA HIS A 56 21.48 2.94 19.63
C HIS A 56 20.10 2.52 20.16
N ASP A 57 19.10 3.40 20.02
CA ASP A 57 17.70 3.06 20.29
C ASP A 57 17.11 2.33 19.07
N VAL A 58 16.89 1.01 19.20
CA VAL A 58 16.52 0.15 18.08
C VAL A 58 15.26 -0.63 18.36
N HIS A 59 14.32 -0.57 17.43
CA HIS A 59 13.05 -1.29 17.48
C HIS A 59 12.84 -2.04 16.17
N THR A 60 12.37 -3.29 16.26
CA THR A 60 12.05 -4.13 15.09
C THR A 60 10.57 -4.46 15.07
N GLN A 61 10.05 -4.78 13.88
CA GLN A 61 8.64 -5.18 13.70
C GLN A 61 7.61 -4.20 14.28
N VAL A 62 7.93 -2.89 14.23
CA VAL A 62 7.18 -1.84 14.91
C VAL A 62 5.80 -1.67 14.26
N PRO A 63 4.68 -1.83 15.00
CA PRO A 63 3.36 -1.85 14.41
C PRO A 63 2.87 -0.46 14.03
N ILE A 64 2.21 -0.34 12.87
CA ILE A 64 1.39 0.79 12.46
C ILE A 64 -0.03 0.28 12.25
N THR A 65 -1.00 0.80 13.01
CA THR A 65 -2.39 0.38 12.89
C THR A 65 -3.21 1.45 12.18
N VAL A 66 -3.79 1.11 11.04
CA VAL A 66 -4.72 1.96 10.29
C VAL A 66 -6.14 1.45 10.51
N SER A 67 -7.04 2.31 10.96
CA SER A 67 -8.41 1.96 11.29
C SER A 67 -9.41 2.93 10.68
N HIS A 68 -10.62 2.43 10.41
CA HIS A 68 -11.78 3.22 10.05
C HIS A 68 -13.05 2.50 10.49
N ARG A 69 -13.82 3.09 11.41
CA ARG A 69 -14.97 2.44 12.05
C ARG A 69 -14.54 1.07 12.64
N SER A 70 -15.11 -0.03 12.15
CA SER A 70 -14.75 -1.40 12.57
C SER A 70 -13.67 -2.06 11.72
N PHE A 71 -13.16 -1.39 10.68
CA PHE A 71 -12.03 -1.87 9.90
C PHE A 71 -10.72 -1.55 10.62
N GLU A 72 -9.80 -2.50 10.66
CA GLU A 72 -8.45 -2.33 11.17
C GLU A 72 -7.46 -3.13 10.30
N LYS A 73 -6.33 -2.51 9.98
CA LYS A 73 -5.20 -3.15 9.30
C LYS A 73 -3.89 -2.77 9.97
N MET A 74 -3.09 -3.79 10.28
CA MET A 74 -1.77 -3.61 10.89
C MET A 74 -0.67 -3.81 9.86
N TYR A 75 0.25 -2.85 9.81
CA TYR A 75 1.53 -2.94 9.12
C TYR A 75 2.66 -3.06 10.15
N ARG A 76 3.83 -3.51 9.72
CA ARG A 76 5.03 -3.57 10.56
C ARG A 76 6.20 -2.95 9.82
N LEU A 77 6.92 -2.06 10.50
CA LEU A 77 8.22 -1.56 10.05
C LEU A 77 9.28 -2.58 10.44
N ASP A 78 10.16 -2.93 9.52
CA ASP A 78 11.22 -3.91 9.80
C ASP A 78 12.18 -3.41 10.87
N LEU A 79 12.66 -2.16 10.74
CA LEU A 79 13.64 -1.58 11.65
C LEU A 79 13.47 -0.07 11.82
N VAL A 80 13.52 0.40 13.05
CA VAL A 80 13.65 1.82 13.41
C VAL A 80 14.87 1.96 14.32
N CYS A 81 15.82 2.82 13.94
CA CYS A 81 17.05 3.10 14.70
C CYS A 81 17.16 4.61 14.90
N ASP A 82 17.16 5.10 16.14
CA ASP A 82 17.21 6.54 16.47
C ASP A 82 16.22 7.39 15.61
N HIS A 83 14.99 6.90 15.46
CA HIS A 83 13.92 7.42 14.59
C HIS A 83 14.13 7.30 13.07
N ALA A 84 15.28 6.84 12.57
CA ALA A 84 15.46 6.52 11.15
C ALA A 84 14.79 5.18 10.81
N VAL A 85 13.97 5.17 9.76
CA VAL A 85 13.16 4.00 9.37
C VAL A 85 13.81 3.26 8.20
N TYR A 86 13.91 1.94 8.34
CA TYR A 86 14.47 1.03 7.34
C TYR A 86 13.54 -0.13 7.04
N ASP A 87 13.57 -0.60 5.80
CA ASP A 87 12.86 -1.79 5.32
C ASP A 87 13.88 -2.72 4.65
N ALA A 88 13.92 -3.97 5.10
CA ALA A 88 14.91 -4.96 4.71
C ALA A 88 14.37 -5.86 3.60
N LYS A 89 15.22 -6.14 2.61
CA LYS A 89 14.90 -7.00 1.47
C LYS A 89 16.01 -8.00 1.22
N THR A 90 15.64 -9.17 0.69
CA THR A 90 16.61 -10.17 0.22
C THR A 90 16.36 -10.55 -1.25
N VAL A 91 16.31 -9.53 -2.11
CA VAL A 91 15.89 -9.63 -3.53
C VAL A 91 17.06 -9.43 -4.50
N GLN A 92 17.00 -10.00 -5.69
CA GLN A 92 18.06 -9.81 -6.71
C GLN A 92 18.20 -8.34 -7.14
N ALA A 93 17.08 -7.63 -7.21
CA ALA A 93 17.03 -6.19 -7.46
C ALA A 93 15.77 -5.61 -6.82
N PHE A 94 15.83 -4.33 -6.45
CA PHE A 94 14.63 -3.63 -6.03
C PHE A 94 13.70 -3.39 -7.23
N VAL A 95 12.40 -3.62 -7.03
CA VAL A 95 11.33 -3.29 -7.98
C VAL A 95 10.47 -2.13 -7.45
N GLY A 96 9.58 -1.60 -8.29
CA GLY A 96 8.77 -0.43 -7.95
C GLY A 96 7.85 -0.66 -6.75
N GLU A 97 7.41 -1.89 -6.52
CA GLU A 97 6.58 -2.28 -5.39
C GLU A 97 7.28 -2.06 -4.05
N HIS A 98 8.61 -2.24 -3.99
CA HIS A 98 9.38 -1.96 -2.77
C HIS A 98 9.41 -0.45 -2.48
N ASP A 99 9.56 0.37 -3.53
CA ASP A 99 9.55 1.82 -3.39
C ASP A 99 8.17 2.31 -2.92
N ALA A 100 7.10 1.76 -3.49
CA ALA A 100 5.73 2.06 -3.10
C ALA A 100 5.45 1.64 -1.65
N GLN A 101 5.96 0.49 -1.21
CA GLN A 101 5.81 0.01 0.18
C GLN A 101 6.44 0.98 1.18
N VAL A 102 7.70 1.39 0.97
CA VAL A 102 8.35 2.28 1.95
C VAL A 102 7.78 3.69 1.92
N LEU A 103 7.40 4.20 0.75
CA LEU A 103 6.69 5.49 0.66
C LEU A 103 5.34 5.43 1.36
N HIS A 104 4.63 4.30 1.29
CA HIS A 104 3.41 4.08 2.06
C HIS A 104 3.66 4.20 3.57
N TYR A 105 4.71 3.58 4.10
CA TYR A 105 5.09 3.75 5.51
C TYR A 105 5.45 5.20 5.86
N ALA A 106 6.26 5.87 5.03
CA ALA A 106 6.62 7.26 5.26
C ALA A 106 5.39 8.19 5.30
N MET A 107 4.38 7.93 4.46
CA MET A 107 3.13 8.69 4.45
C MET A 107 2.22 8.39 5.66
N LEU A 108 2.20 7.15 6.15
CA LEU A 108 1.45 6.79 7.38
C LEU A 108 2.07 7.41 8.63
N LEU A 109 3.40 7.51 8.66
CA LEU A 109 4.17 8.09 9.76
C LEU A 109 4.30 9.62 9.67
N ASP A 110 3.93 10.22 8.54
CA ASP A 110 4.17 11.64 8.20
C ASP A 110 5.64 12.07 8.35
N ILE A 111 6.55 11.23 7.88
CA ILE A 111 8.00 11.48 7.85
C ILE A 111 8.50 11.60 6.41
N ARG A 112 9.66 12.25 6.23
CA ARG A 112 10.28 12.50 4.92
C ARG A 112 11.16 11.36 4.45
N HIS A 113 11.90 10.71 5.33
CA HIS A 113 12.99 9.82 4.95
C HIS A 113 12.73 8.38 5.40
N VAL A 114 12.88 7.45 4.46
CA VAL A 114 12.82 6.00 4.71
C VAL A 114 13.78 5.31 3.76
N LYS A 115 14.46 4.26 4.20
CA LYS A 115 15.49 3.61 3.38
C LYS A 115 15.27 2.11 3.24
N LEU A 116 15.35 1.65 1.99
CA LEU A 116 15.42 0.23 1.66
C LEU A 116 16.86 -0.28 1.83
N LEU A 117 17.01 -1.45 2.44
CA LEU A 117 18.26 -2.20 2.54
C LEU A 117 18.11 -3.54 1.82
N ASN A 118 19.06 -3.92 0.97
CA ASN A 118 19.05 -5.21 0.30
C ASN A 118 20.31 -6.01 0.58
N PHE A 119 20.12 -7.21 1.13
CA PHE A 119 21.18 -8.11 1.59
C PHE A 119 21.48 -9.27 0.64
N ARG A 120 20.77 -9.41 -0.49
CA ARG A 120 20.93 -10.53 -1.42
C ARG A 120 22.03 -10.32 -2.47
N THR A 121 22.32 -9.07 -2.80
CA THR A 121 23.34 -8.70 -3.80
C THR A 121 24.75 -8.96 -3.29
N ASP A 122 25.77 -8.87 -4.16
CA ASP A 122 27.17 -9.12 -3.77
C ASP A 122 27.67 -8.22 -2.63
N ARG A 123 27.05 -7.04 -2.51
CA ARG A 123 27.25 -6.06 -1.43
C ARG A 123 25.90 -5.51 -1.02
N VAL A 124 25.74 -5.11 0.24
CA VAL A 124 24.52 -4.46 0.72
C VAL A 124 24.22 -3.23 -0.12
N GLN A 125 22.99 -3.14 -0.62
CA GLN A 125 22.51 -1.96 -1.33
C GLN A 125 21.58 -1.16 -0.42
N GLY A 126 21.83 0.15 -0.36
CA GLY A 126 20.94 1.10 0.31
C GLY A 126 20.25 1.99 -0.71
N ARG A 127 18.94 2.20 -0.56
CA ARG A 127 18.16 3.07 -1.43
C ARG A 127 17.24 3.97 -0.60
N LEU A 128 17.64 5.23 -0.47
CA LEU A 128 16.85 6.24 0.23
C LEU A 128 15.63 6.64 -0.62
N ARG A 129 14.50 6.80 0.06
CA ARG A 129 13.25 7.31 -0.51
C ARG A 129 12.80 8.52 0.28
N PHE A 130 12.28 9.49 -0.46
CA PHE A 130 11.83 10.76 0.06
C PHE A 130 10.33 10.90 -0.15
N ASN A 131 9.58 11.07 0.94
CA ASN A 131 8.17 11.41 0.91
C ASN A 131 8.01 12.93 0.79
N ALA A 132 7.53 13.39 -0.37
CA ALA A 132 7.24 14.81 -0.62
C ALA A 132 5.84 15.27 -0.16
N LEU A 133 5.02 14.32 0.31
CA LEU A 133 3.62 14.51 0.67
C LEU A 133 3.44 14.52 2.19
N THR A 134 3.15 15.70 2.72
CA THR A 134 2.68 15.84 4.10
C THR A 134 1.24 15.38 4.22
N THR A 135 0.79 15.06 5.43
CA THR A 135 -0.62 14.80 5.74
C THR A 135 -1.55 15.84 5.10
N ASP A 136 -1.26 17.14 5.27
CA ASP A 136 -2.05 18.23 4.68
C ASP A 136 -2.18 18.15 3.17
N LYS A 137 -1.08 17.81 2.46
CA LYS A 137 -1.13 17.68 0.99
C LYS A 137 -1.97 16.47 0.59
N ARG A 138 -1.88 15.35 1.32
CA ARG A 138 -2.67 14.14 1.05
C ARG A 138 -4.17 14.35 1.26
N HIS A 139 -4.58 15.32 2.07
CA HIS A 139 -6.00 15.66 2.28
C HIS A 139 -6.51 16.75 1.33
N ARG A 140 -5.66 17.32 0.47
CA ARG A 140 -6.06 18.25 -0.60
C ARG A 140 -6.26 17.47 -1.88
N PHE A 141 -7.45 16.91 -2.06
CA PHE A 141 -7.82 16.17 -3.26
C PHE A 141 -9.18 16.64 -3.81
N ARG A 142 -9.49 16.18 -5.02
CA ARG A 142 -10.76 16.39 -5.70
C ARG A 142 -11.39 15.04 -5.98
N VAL A 143 -12.71 15.02 -5.96
CA VAL A 143 -13.49 13.84 -6.32
C VAL A 143 -14.25 14.15 -7.59
N ASP A 144 -13.99 13.39 -8.65
CA ASP A 144 -14.69 13.43 -9.92
C ASP A 144 -15.72 12.31 -9.99
N THR A 145 -16.99 12.69 -10.05
CA THR A 145 -18.14 11.78 -10.12
C THR A 145 -18.93 11.96 -11.42
N ARG A 146 -18.38 12.65 -12.41
CA ARG A 146 -19.09 12.93 -13.67
C ARG A 146 -19.54 11.66 -14.39
N GLU A 147 -18.74 10.60 -14.31
CA GLU A 147 -19.02 9.27 -14.87
C GLU A 147 -19.61 8.28 -13.86
N TRP A 148 -19.94 8.72 -12.64
CA TRP A 148 -20.61 7.89 -11.64
C TRP A 148 -22.11 7.78 -11.95
N ARG A 149 -22.60 6.55 -12.12
CA ARG A 149 -24.00 6.22 -12.41
C ARG A 149 -24.42 5.05 -11.50
N PRO A 150 -25.06 5.28 -10.35
CA PRO A 150 -25.44 4.21 -9.45
C PRO A 150 -26.43 3.24 -10.14
N LEU A 151 -26.08 1.95 -10.20
CA LEU A 151 -26.89 0.88 -10.82
C LEU A 151 -27.76 0.11 -9.79
N SER A 152 -27.64 0.48 -8.52
CA SER A 152 -28.44 -0.01 -7.39
C SER A 152 -28.27 0.92 -6.19
N ASP A 153 -29.19 0.86 -5.23
CA ASP A 153 -29.12 1.65 -3.99
C ASP A 153 -27.87 1.36 -3.15
N GLN A 154 -27.20 0.23 -3.38
CA GLN A 154 -25.95 -0.16 -2.72
C GLN A 154 -24.69 0.52 -3.31
N CYS A 155 -24.80 1.23 -4.43
CA CYS A 155 -23.66 1.97 -4.99
C CYS A 155 -23.33 3.20 -4.14
N GLU A 156 -24.36 3.90 -3.65
CA GLU A 156 -24.17 5.14 -2.92
C GLU A 156 -23.48 4.92 -1.54
N PRO A 157 -23.84 3.90 -0.74
CA PRO A 157 -23.08 3.53 0.46
C PRO A 157 -21.61 3.19 0.17
N LEU A 158 -21.31 2.49 -0.94
CA LEU A 158 -19.94 2.17 -1.34
C LEU A 158 -19.12 3.45 -1.60
N ARG A 159 -19.70 4.39 -2.37
CA ARG A 159 -19.07 5.69 -2.65
C ARG A 159 -18.84 6.48 -1.38
N GLN A 160 -19.87 6.63 -0.54
CA GLN A 160 -19.78 7.38 0.71
C GLN A 160 -18.76 6.76 1.67
N TYR A 161 -18.68 5.43 1.74
CA TYR A 161 -17.65 4.76 2.55
C TYR A 161 -16.26 5.13 2.05
N MET A 162 -16.01 5.05 0.73
CA MET A 162 -14.74 5.46 0.15
C MET A 162 -14.41 6.94 0.40
N GLU A 163 -15.37 7.86 0.24
CA GLU A 163 -15.16 9.29 0.52
C GLU A 163 -14.78 9.54 2.00
N ASN A 164 -15.37 8.77 2.93
CA ASN A 164 -14.98 8.81 4.34
C ASN A 164 -13.56 8.28 4.56
N LEU A 165 -13.16 7.20 3.87
CA LEU A 165 -11.78 6.70 3.92
C LEU A 165 -10.77 7.74 3.42
N LEU A 166 -11.09 8.41 2.31
CA LEU A 166 -10.24 9.48 1.75
C LEU A 166 -10.15 10.68 2.69
N THR A 167 -11.22 10.98 3.44
CA THR A 167 -11.23 12.04 4.46
C THR A 167 -10.39 11.66 5.67
N ASP A 168 -10.41 10.40 6.10
CA ASP A 168 -9.67 9.92 7.27
C ASP A 168 -8.19 9.66 6.99
N TRP A 169 -7.87 9.13 5.82
CA TRP A 169 -6.53 8.63 5.48
C TRP A 169 -5.79 9.48 4.45
N GLY A 170 -6.48 10.39 3.74
CA GLY A 170 -5.96 11.13 2.60
C GLY A 170 -5.83 10.28 1.34
N VAL A 171 -5.09 10.76 0.35
CA VAL A 171 -4.74 10.07 -0.90
C VAL A 171 -3.28 9.56 -0.90
N PHE A 172 -2.84 8.91 -1.99
CA PHE A 172 -1.50 8.32 -2.23
C PHE A 172 -1.11 7.08 -1.43
N LEU A 173 -1.90 6.61 -0.47
CA LEU A 173 -1.63 5.32 0.18
C LEU A 173 -1.87 4.16 -0.80
N ASP A 174 -1.37 2.96 -0.44
CA ASP A 174 -1.58 1.74 -1.22
C ASP A 174 -3.08 1.53 -1.48
N SER A 175 -3.48 1.37 -2.75
CA SER A 175 -4.89 1.18 -3.14
C SER A 175 -5.52 -0.05 -2.47
N ARG A 176 -4.72 -1.06 -2.14
CA ARG A 176 -5.18 -2.26 -1.42
C ARG A 176 -5.69 -1.95 -0.02
N LEU A 177 -5.17 -0.91 0.65
CA LEU A 177 -5.69 -0.47 1.95
C LEU A 177 -7.16 -0.04 1.84
N TYR A 178 -7.50 0.74 0.81
CA TYR A 178 -8.88 1.19 0.59
C TYR A 178 -9.77 0.05 0.09
N GLU A 179 -9.25 -0.82 -0.79
CA GLU A 179 -10.00 -1.99 -1.24
C GLU A 179 -10.37 -2.92 -0.09
N ASP A 180 -9.41 -3.25 0.79
CA ASP A 180 -9.64 -4.10 1.97
C ASP A 180 -10.73 -3.51 2.88
N ALA A 181 -10.71 -2.19 3.07
CA ALA A 181 -11.71 -1.49 3.87
C ALA A 181 -13.10 -1.50 3.23
N LEU A 182 -13.19 -1.32 1.91
CA LEU A 182 -14.45 -1.45 1.19
C LEU A 182 -14.98 -2.89 1.25
N VAL A 183 -14.12 -3.89 1.05
CA VAL A 183 -14.47 -5.32 1.20
C VAL A 183 -15.01 -5.60 2.60
N HIS A 184 -14.36 -5.08 3.65
CA HIS A 184 -14.85 -5.17 5.02
C HIS A 184 -16.23 -4.53 5.19
N SER A 185 -16.43 -3.34 4.64
CA SER A 185 -17.73 -2.64 4.67
C SER A 185 -18.85 -3.42 3.96
N CYS A 186 -18.50 -4.24 2.96
CA CYS A 186 -19.41 -5.12 2.22
C CYS A 186 -19.58 -6.51 2.86
N GLY A 187 -19.34 -6.65 4.17
CA GLY A 187 -19.52 -7.91 4.91
C GLY A 187 -18.28 -8.81 4.96
N GLY A 188 -17.11 -8.28 4.58
CA GLY A 188 -15.83 -8.99 4.60
C GLY A 188 -15.64 -9.92 3.40
N GLU A 189 -14.48 -10.58 3.34
CA GLU A 189 -14.12 -11.43 2.19
C GLU A 189 -15.16 -12.52 1.91
N ALA A 190 -15.69 -13.15 2.96
CA ALA A 190 -16.68 -14.23 2.83
C ALA A 190 -17.97 -13.79 2.14
N GLN A 191 -18.33 -12.50 2.19
CA GLN A 191 -19.56 -11.98 1.58
C GLN A 191 -19.30 -11.19 0.29
N CYS A 192 -18.23 -10.40 0.27
CA CYS A 192 -17.92 -9.52 -0.85
C CYS A 192 -17.13 -10.23 -1.96
N VAL A 193 -16.17 -11.07 -1.61
CA VAL A 193 -15.27 -11.68 -2.59
C VAL A 193 -15.92 -12.90 -3.21
N ARG A 194 -16.01 -12.93 -4.54
CA ARG A 194 -16.61 -14.04 -5.31
C ARG A 194 -15.69 -14.48 -6.44
N ARG A 195 -15.71 -15.77 -6.77
CA ARG A 195 -15.26 -16.25 -8.08
C ARG A 195 -16.46 -16.33 -9.00
N ILE A 196 -16.34 -15.69 -10.16
CA ILE A 196 -17.35 -15.69 -11.21
C ILE A 196 -16.82 -16.40 -12.44
N ASP A 197 -17.73 -16.93 -13.25
CA ASP A 197 -17.42 -17.49 -14.55
C ASP A 197 -17.08 -16.39 -15.55
N LEU A 198 -16.06 -16.65 -16.36
CA LEU A 198 -15.76 -15.90 -17.56
C LEU A 198 -16.21 -16.69 -18.78
N ALA A 199 -16.99 -16.07 -19.65
CA ALA A 199 -17.47 -16.70 -20.87
C ALA A 199 -17.12 -15.85 -22.10
N ARG A 200 -16.85 -16.53 -23.23
CA ARG A 200 -16.68 -15.88 -24.53
C ARG A 200 -17.47 -16.65 -25.58
N SER A 201 -18.38 -15.95 -26.26
CA SER A 201 -19.26 -16.54 -27.27
C SER A 201 -20.03 -17.77 -26.74
N GLY A 202 -20.52 -17.70 -25.50
CA GLY A 202 -21.25 -18.77 -24.83
C GLY A 202 -20.39 -19.90 -24.24
N ASN A 203 -19.07 -19.90 -24.48
CA ASN A 203 -18.17 -20.91 -23.92
C ASN A 203 -17.55 -20.43 -22.62
N LEU A 204 -17.64 -21.23 -21.56
CA LEU A 204 -16.90 -21.01 -20.32
C LEU A 204 -15.40 -21.13 -20.61
N ILE A 205 -14.65 -20.07 -20.32
CA ILE A 205 -13.18 -20.01 -20.56
C ILE A 205 -12.38 -20.04 -19.26
N GLY A 206 -13.02 -19.85 -18.11
CA GLY A 206 -12.36 -19.88 -16.82
C GLY A 206 -13.17 -19.12 -15.77
N THR A 207 -12.50 -18.77 -14.67
CA THR A 207 -13.11 -18.00 -13.59
C THR A 207 -12.22 -16.83 -13.19
N HIS A 208 -12.82 -15.81 -12.59
CA HIS A 208 -12.14 -14.61 -12.12
C HIS A 208 -12.61 -14.20 -10.73
N ARG A 209 -11.72 -13.62 -9.92
CA ARG A 209 -12.06 -13.10 -8.58
C ARG A 209 -12.56 -11.67 -8.74
N VAL A 210 -13.69 -11.34 -8.13
CA VAL A 210 -14.25 -9.98 -8.11
C VAL A 210 -14.73 -9.61 -6.70
N GLN A 211 -14.75 -8.31 -6.41
CA GLN A 211 -15.33 -7.72 -5.19
C GLN A 211 -16.77 -7.31 -5.50
N GLN A 212 -17.73 -8.17 -5.17
CA GLN A 212 -19.15 -7.93 -5.38
C GLN A 212 -19.73 -7.11 -4.22
N HIS A 213 -20.39 -5.98 -4.52
CA HIS A 213 -21.05 -5.16 -3.49
C HIS A 213 -22.59 -5.19 -3.57
N SER A 214 -23.16 -5.66 -4.69
CA SER A 214 -24.61 -5.90 -4.79
C SER A 214 -24.94 -6.92 -5.88
N GLY A 215 -26.23 -7.27 -6.06
CA GLY A 215 -26.67 -8.30 -7.01
C GLY A 215 -26.21 -8.01 -8.45
N GLY A 216 -25.18 -8.75 -8.91
CA GLY A 216 -24.61 -8.59 -10.24
C GLY A 216 -23.75 -7.34 -10.45
N LEU A 217 -23.33 -6.64 -9.38
CA LEU A 217 -22.44 -5.48 -9.46
C LEU A 217 -21.16 -5.72 -8.66
N PHE A 218 -20.01 -5.40 -9.25
CA PHE A 218 -18.72 -5.47 -8.59
C PHE A 218 -18.02 -4.12 -8.61
N PHE A 219 -17.01 -3.97 -7.75
CA PHE A 219 -16.17 -2.79 -7.71
C PHE A 219 -14.70 -3.17 -7.84
N THR A 220 -13.87 -2.19 -8.16
CA THR A 220 -12.41 -2.33 -8.13
C THR A 220 -11.79 -0.99 -7.75
N VAL A 221 -10.69 -1.06 -6.98
CA VAL A 221 -9.90 0.12 -6.63
C VAL A 221 -8.54 0.04 -7.32
N SER A 222 -8.14 1.10 -8.01
CA SER A 222 -6.83 1.18 -8.64
C SER A 222 -6.12 2.50 -8.33
N SER A 223 -4.85 2.59 -8.71
CA SER A 223 -4.01 3.79 -8.60
C SER A 223 -3.36 4.14 -9.95
N VAL A 224 -4.15 4.05 -11.03
CA VAL A 224 -3.67 4.27 -12.40
C VAL A 224 -3.54 5.77 -12.66
N THR A 225 -2.32 6.22 -12.86
CA THR A 225 -1.97 7.65 -13.05
C THR A 225 -1.60 8.00 -14.48
N SER A 226 -1.30 7.00 -15.31
CA SER A 226 -1.01 7.14 -16.74
C SER A 226 -1.76 6.08 -17.53
N GLY A 227 -2.26 6.42 -18.72
CA GLY A 227 -3.01 5.48 -19.54
C GLY A 227 -4.39 5.11 -18.98
N VAL A 228 -5.02 6.03 -18.22
CA VAL A 228 -6.33 5.84 -17.56
C VAL A 228 -7.39 5.30 -18.54
N ALA A 229 -7.51 5.91 -19.73
CA ALA A 229 -8.46 5.45 -20.75
C ALA A 229 -8.15 4.04 -21.28
N ALA A 230 -6.87 3.69 -21.43
CA ALA A 230 -6.47 2.34 -21.83
C ALA A 230 -6.84 1.33 -20.73
N TYR A 231 -6.59 1.65 -19.46
CA TYR A 231 -6.97 0.81 -18.33
C TYR A 231 -8.49 0.63 -18.22
N GLN A 232 -9.27 1.70 -18.35
CA GLN A 232 -10.73 1.65 -18.42
C GLN A 232 -11.22 0.69 -19.51
N SER A 233 -10.59 0.74 -20.70
CA SER A 233 -10.92 -0.19 -21.79
C SER A 233 -10.63 -1.66 -21.47
N HIS A 234 -9.66 -1.95 -20.60
CA HIS A 234 -9.39 -3.30 -20.11
C HIS A 234 -10.45 -3.75 -19.11
N LEU A 235 -10.87 -2.87 -18.20
CA LEU A 235 -11.99 -3.13 -17.29
C LEU A 235 -13.30 -3.39 -18.05
N GLN A 236 -13.58 -2.61 -19.09
CA GLN A 236 -14.74 -2.82 -19.96
C GLN A 236 -14.70 -4.20 -20.64
N ARG A 237 -13.54 -4.60 -21.17
CA ARG A 237 -13.35 -5.93 -21.78
C ARG A 237 -13.49 -7.06 -20.76
N LEU A 238 -13.01 -6.85 -19.53
CA LEU A 238 -13.23 -7.81 -18.45
C LEU A 238 -14.72 -7.95 -18.15
N LEU A 239 -15.45 -6.84 -17.95
CA LEU A 239 -16.89 -6.82 -17.70
C LEU A 239 -17.66 -7.58 -18.78
N GLN A 240 -17.32 -7.40 -20.06
CA GLN A 240 -17.94 -8.11 -21.19
C GLN A 240 -17.73 -9.64 -21.18
N LEU A 241 -16.68 -10.13 -20.51
CA LEU A 241 -16.46 -11.56 -20.32
C LEU A 241 -17.26 -12.13 -19.14
N THR A 242 -17.88 -11.27 -18.34
CA THR A 242 -18.70 -11.67 -17.18
C THR A 242 -20.19 -11.67 -17.54
N GLY A 243 -21.01 -12.33 -16.72
CA GLY A 243 -22.48 -12.18 -16.73
C GLY A 243 -22.99 -11.07 -15.81
N LEU A 244 -22.12 -10.15 -15.37
CA LEU A 244 -22.47 -9.10 -14.41
C LEU A 244 -23.07 -7.87 -15.11
N ARG A 245 -23.88 -7.11 -14.36
CA ARG A 245 -24.62 -5.95 -14.87
C ARG A 245 -23.77 -4.67 -14.97
N GLY A 246 -22.66 -4.60 -14.23
CA GLY A 246 -21.80 -3.43 -14.22
C GLY A 246 -20.69 -3.48 -13.18
N LEU A 247 -19.78 -2.52 -13.32
CA LEU A 247 -18.57 -2.36 -12.52
C LEU A 247 -18.47 -0.92 -11.99
N GLN A 248 -18.32 -0.77 -10.67
CA GLN A 248 -17.99 0.50 -10.01
C GLN A 248 -16.47 0.62 -9.86
N TRP A 249 -15.85 1.42 -10.71
CA TRP A 249 -14.41 1.65 -10.67
C TRP A 249 -14.08 2.90 -9.88
N ILE A 250 -13.21 2.75 -8.88
CA ILE A 250 -12.67 3.85 -8.09
C ILE A 250 -11.17 3.97 -8.38
N ASN A 251 -10.76 5.02 -9.06
CA ASN A 251 -9.36 5.25 -9.41
C ASN A 251 -8.75 6.33 -8.53
N LEU A 252 -7.75 5.96 -7.72
CA LEU A 252 -6.94 6.83 -6.88
C LEU A 252 -5.82 7.48 -7.72
N CYS A 253 -6.19 8.37 -8.65
CA CYS A 253 -5.23 9.05 -9.52
C CYS A 253 -4.65 10.29 -8.85
N HIS A 254 -3.65 10.08 -7.97
CA HIS A 254 -3.01 11.16 -7.21
C HIS A 254 -4.04 12.02 -6.44
N HIS A 255 -4.14 13.32 -6.74
CA HIS A 255 -5.08 14.23 -6.11
C HIS A 255 -6.46 14.24 -6.79
N ASP A 256 -6.64 13.55 -7.91
CA ASP A 256 -7.89 13.51 -8.67
C ASP A 256 -8.49 12.10 -8.56
N ILE A 257 -9.47 11.94 -7.68
CA ILE A 257 -10.10 10.64 -7.41
C ILE A 257 -11.31 10.46 -8.30
N GLN A 258 -11.32 9.42 -9.11
CA GLN A 258 -12.35 9.20 -10.12
C GLN A 258 -13.29 8.08 -9.70
N PHE A 259 -14.58 8.36 -9.74
CA PHE A 259 -15.65 7.38 -9.58
C PHE A 259 -16.34 7.18 -10.92
N VAL A 260 -16.23 5.98 -11.47
CA VAL A 260 -16.68 5.65 -12.82
C VAL A 260 -17.56 4.41 -12.76
N THR A 261 -18.71 4.45 -13.42
CA THR A 261 -19.54 3.27 -13.63
C THR A 261 -19.35 2.74 -15.04
N LEU A 262 -19.05 1.45 -15.16
CA LEU A 262 -18.97 0.72 -16.43
C LEU A 262 -20.15 -0.24 -16.53
N THR A 263 -20.73 -0.36 -17.73
CA THR A 263 -21.88 -1.22 -18.07
C THR A 263 -21.61 -1.99 -19.34
#